data_AF-A0A9P4QG72-F1
#
_entry.id   AF-A0A9P4QG72-F1
#
_cell.length_a   1.000
_cell.length_b   1.000
_cell.length_c   1.000
_cell.angle_alpha   90.00
_cell.angle_beta   90.00
_cell.angle_gamma   90.00
#
_symmetry.space_group_name_H-M   'P 1'
#
loop_
_entity.id
_entity.type
_entity.pdbx_description
1 polymer ?
#
loop_
_entity_poly.entity_id
_entity_poly.type
_entity_poly.pdbx_seq_one_letter_code
_entity_poly.pdbx_strand_id
1 'polypeptide(L)'
;MKCLVNDHRTTSLLRTWSGEDHPIIASYFYWIKGNDIQRSQEGLLRCLLYDYLRQCPKVLPTLFPDTWATAQASIKQNQPLEIEWRRDDLLQSFSRLAALDTAHAHLCLFIDGLDEYQGDYQELVETIKTLSLLKVKLCVASRPWNVFQEGFNSVKSLQMQDLNAPDIRIYVKDKLFQRKDVQYLRATNTDMDAIIRDVTEKSHGVFLWVYLVVRSLIEGLRHSDSMIMLHKRLRTFPSDLNDFFRDILASLDPIYRNKTAQTFQMTLASSDPRLRVLSNTPSRLTTLTHWYLDELDESPDLVLSMPRHGVDARTIVQYSDAARERINDRCKGLLEMTPKRYGIMKTEKGTTFVTYWSHVDFLHRTVADFLETKDI
;
A
#
# COMPACT_ATOMS: atom_id res chain seq x y z
N MET A 1 -7.15 -4.94 -3.29
CA MET A 1 -8.21 -4.91 -4.32
C MET A 1 -7.88 -4.15 -5.62
N LYS A 2 -6.95 -3.16 -5.63
CA LYS A 2 -6.64 -2.34 -6.83
C LYS A 2 -6.30 -3.12 -8.11
N CYS A 3 -5.59 -4.24 -8.00
CA CYS A 3 -5.27 -5.09 -9.16
C CYS A 3 -6.53 -5.67 -9.80
N LEU A 4 -7.53 -6.07 -9.00
CA LEU A 4 -8.80 -6.61 -9.51
C LEU A 4 -9.59 -5.55 -10.26
N VAL A 5 -9.70 -4.34 -9.71
CA VAL A 5 -10.45 -3.22 -10.31
C VAL A 5 -9.89 -2.84 -11.68
N ASN A 6 -8.56 -2.86 -11.83
CA ASN A 6 -7.88 -2.48 -13.06
C ASN A 6 -7.62 -3.65 -14.02
N ASP A 7 -8.00 -4.88 -13.67
CA ASP A 7 -7.79 -6.04 -14.54
C ASP A 7 -8.83 -6.07 -15.67
N HIS A 8 -8.36 -6.15 -16.92
CA HIS A 8 -9.22 -6.26 -18.10
C HIS A 8 -10.22 -7.42 -18.01
N ARG A 9 -9.87 -8.53 -17.33
CA ARG A 9 -10.76 -9.67 -17.11
C ARG A 9 -11.97 -9.29 -16.27
N THR A 10 -11.80 -8.42 -15.28
CA THR A 10 -12.90 -7.90 -14.45
C THR A 10 -13.91 -7.16 -15.31
N THR A 11 -13.45 -6.22 -16.15
CA THR A 11 -14.33 -5.49 -17.06
C THR A 11 -15.03 -6.43 -18.05
N SER A 12 -14.31 -7.39 -18.64
CA SER A 12 -14.88 -8.36 -19.57
C SER A 12 -15.96 -9.22 -18.91
N LEU A 13 -15.73 -9.71 -17.70
CA LEU A 13 -16.72 -10.49 -16.94
C LEU A 13 -17.91 -9.63 -16.53
N LEU A 14 -17.69 -8.38 -16.13
CA LEU A 14 -18.80 -7.47 -15.81
C LEU A 14 -19.65 -7.14 -17.03
N ARG A 15 -19.06 -7.05 -18.23
CA ARG A 15 -19.81 -6.89 -19.49
C ARG A 15 -20.73 -8.07 -19.78
N THR A 16 -20.33 -9.30 -19.44
CA THR A 16 -21.23 -10.46 -19.57
C THR A 16 -22.45 -10.35 -18.65
N TRP A 17 -22.31 -9.67 -17.52
CA TRP A 17 -23.42 -9.40 -16.61
C TRP A 17 -24.29 -8.22 -17.06
N SER A 18 -23.67 -7.16 -17.58
CA SER A 18 -24.37 -5.93 -17.97
C SER A 18 -24.97 -5.96 -19.37
N GLY A 19 -24.64 -6.95 -20.20
CA GLY A 19 -25.18 -7.09 -21.55
C GLY A 19 -24.68 -5.99 -22.49
N GLU A 20 -25.61 -5.37 -23.24
CA GLU A 20 -25.30 -4.25 -24.14
C GLU A 20 -24.95 -2.96 -23.38
N ASP A 21 -25.34 -2.87 -22.10
CA ASP A 21 -25.03 -1.73 -21.26
C ASP A 21 -23.60 -1.79 -20.73
N HIS A 22 -22.93 -0.64 -20.69
CA HIS A 22 -21.59 -0.56 -20.10
C HIS A 22 -21.68 -0.60 -18.57
N PRO A 23 -20.96 -1.51 -17.90
CA PRO A 23 -20.99 -1.57 -16.44
C PRO A 23 -20.24 -0.37 -15.87
N ILE A 24 -20.83 0.26 -14.86
CA ILE A 24 -20.21 1.35 -14.12
C ILE A 24 -19.44 0.73 -12.96
N ILE A 25 -18.12 0.90 -12.94
CA ILE A 25 -17.28 0.46 -11.84
C ILE A 25 -16.97 1.67 -10.98
N ALA A 26 -17.33 1.60 -9.70
CA ALA A 26 -16.94 2.57 -8.68
C ALA A 26 -16.10 1.88 -7.62
N SER A 27 -15.11 2.58 -7.07
CA SER A 27 -14.22 1.98 -6.09
C SER A 27 -13.82 2.94 -4.99
N TYR A 28 -13.66 2.38 -3.79
CA TYR A 28 -13.16 3.11 -2.64
C TYR A 28 -12.16 2.26 -1.89
N PHE A 29 -11.06 2.89 -1.48
CA PHE A 29 -10.01 2.23 -0.71
C PHE A 29 -9.81 3.08 0.54
N TYR A 30 -10.25 2.56 1.68
CA TYR A 30 -9.93 3.19 2.96
C TYR A 30 -8.43 3.26 3.12
N TRP A 31 -8.00 4.32 3.80
CA TRP A 31 -6.60 4.50 4.14
C TRP A 31 -6.49 5.02 5.56
N ILE A 32 -5.86 4.23 6.43
CA ILE A 32 -5.70 4.56 7.86
C ILE A 32 -4.95 5.88 8.09
N LYS A 33 -4.04 6.25 7.17
CA LYS A 33 -3.31 7.53 7.17
C LYS A 33 -4.03 8.64 6.40
N GLY A 34 -5.20 8.34 5.84
CA GLY A 34 -6.05 9.34 5.19
C GLY A 34 -6.53 10.40 6.19
N ASN A 35 -7.00 11.52 5.65
CA ASN A 35 -7.69 12.52 6.47
C ASN A 35 -9.06 12.00 6.95
N ASP A 36 -9.74 12.77 7.80
CA ASP A 36 -10.99 12.31 8.43
C ASP A 36 -12.06 11.95 7.41
N ILE A 37 -12.21 12.74 6.33
CA ILE A 37 -13.16 12.41 5.25
C ILE A 37 -12.75 11.14 4.48
N GLN A 38 -11.46 10.85 4.31
CA GLN A 38 -10.98 9.60 3.69
C GLN A 38 -11.15 8.36 4.57
N ARG A 39 -11.57 8.54 5.83
CA ARG A 39 -11.81 7.47 6.79
C ARG A 39 -13.26 7.43 7.26
N SER A 40 -14.13 8.25 6.69
CA SER A 40 -15.55 8.34 7.07
C SER A 40 -16.48 7.66 6.07
N GLN A 41 -17.74 7.46 6.45
CA GLN A 41 -18.76 6.95 5.53
C GLN A 41 -19.13 7.99 4.48
N GLU A 42 -19.12 9.28 4.81
CA GLU A 42 -19.35 10.35 3.83
C GLU A 42 -18.31 10.31 2.72
N GLY A 43 -17.03 10.09 3.04
CA GLY A 43 -16.00 9.94 2.02
C GLY A 43 -16.25 8.77 1.08
N LEU A 44 -16.59 7.61 1.66
CA LEU A 44 -16.98 6.41 0.91
C LEU A 44 -18.14 6.72 -0.04
N LEU A 45 -19.26 7.20 0.50
CA LEU A 45 -20.48 7.44 -0.26
C LEU A 45 -20.28 8.51 -1.34
N ARG A 46 -19.61 9.63 -1.00
CA ARG A 46 -19.30 10.71 -1.96
C ARG A 46 -18.44 10.20 -3.11
N CYS A 47 -17.42 9.37 -2.83
CA CYS A 47 -16.53 8.85 -3.86
C CYS A 47 -17.28 7.91 -4.82
N LEU A 48 -18.08 6.99 -4.28
CA LEU A 48 -18.87 6.07 -5.09
C LEU A 48 -19.91 6.80 -5.95
N LEU A 49 -20.59 7.79 -5.37
CA LEU A 49 -21.53 8.65 -6.10
C LEU A 49 -20.82 9.47 -7.17
N TYR A 50 -19.65 10.03 -6.88
CA TYR A 50 -18.86 10.77 -7.85
C TYR A 50 -18.47 9.89 -9.05
N ASP A 51 -17.96 8.68 -8.80
CA ASP A 51 -17.60 7.73 -9.87
C ASP A 51 -18.80 7.39 -10.77
N TYR A 52 -19.97 7.22 -10.17
CA TYR A 52 -21.23 6.97 -10.89
C TYR A 52 -21.70 8.21 -11.68
N LEU A 53 -21.82 9.36 -11.02
CA LEU A 53 -22.38 10.59 -11.57
C LEU A 53 -21.51 11.20 -12.68
N ARG A 54 -20.19 10.99 -12.64
CA ARG A 54 -19.31 11.41 -13.74
C ARG A 54 -19.65 10.69 -15.05
N GLN A 55 -20.19 9.48 -14.98
CA GLN A 55 -20.58 8.66 -16.13
C GLN A 55 -22.06 8.87 -16.49
N CYS A 56 -22.92 9.15 -15.51
CA CYS A 56 -24.35 9.38 -15.69
C CYS A 56 -24.84 10.72 -15.11
N PRO A 57 -24.35 11.88 -15.61
CA PRO A 57 -24.67 13.18 -15.01
C PRO A 57 -26.16 13.56 -15.10
N LYS A 58 -26.90 12.97 -16.06
CA LYS A 58 -28.32 13.26 -16.29
C LYS A 58 -29.22 12.87 -15.10
N VAL A 59 -28.77 11.97 -14.23
CA VAL A 59 -29.54 11.53 -13.05
C VAL A 59 -29.37 12.44 -11.84
N LEU A 60 -28.46 13.43 -11.89
CA LEU A 60 -28.20 14.38 -10.80
C LEU A 60 -29.47 15.03 -10.24
N PRO A 61 -30.40 15.57 -11.06
CA PRO A 61 -31.60 16.22 -10.54
C PRO A 61 -32.52 15.24 -9.81
N THR A 62 -32.47 13.95 -10.15
CA THR A 62 -33.28 12.93 -9.48
C THR A 62 -32.64 12.46 -8.18
N LEU A 63 -31.31 12.31 -8.13
CA LEU A 63 -30.63 11.87 -6.92
C LEU A 63 -30.56 12.98 -5.87
N PHE A 64 -30.42 14.23 -6.29
CA PHE A 64 -30.26 15.40 -5.43
C PHE A 64 -31.18 16.56 -5.85
N PRO A 65 -32.52 16.43 -5.75
CA PRO A 65 -33.46 17.42 -6.24
C PRO A 65 -33.28 18.79 -5.57
N ASP A 66 -33.20 18.83 -4.24
CA ASP A 66 -33.08 20.08 -3.48
C ASP A 66 -31.73 20.75 -3.72
N THR A 67 -30.64 19.98 -3.66
CA THR A 67 -29.29 20.46 -3.94
C THR A 67 -29.16 20.96 -5.38
N TRP A 68 -29.80 20.29 -6.34
CA TRP A 68 -29.80 20.70 -7.74
C TRP A 68 -30.53 22.03 -7.94
N ALA A 69 -31.71 22.20 -7.33
CA ALA A 69 -32.45 23.45 -7.38
C ALA A 69 -31.63 24.61 -6.76
N THR A 70 -31.02 24.38 -5.60
CA THR A 70 -30.13 25.34 -4.93
C THR A 70 -28.93 25.69 -5.81
N ALA A 71 -28.26 24.70 -6.40
CA ALA A 71 -27.13 24.92 -7.31
C ALA A 71 -27.52 25.76 -8.53
N GLN A 72 -28.69 25.50 -9.13
CA GLN A 72 -29.22 26.29 -10.23
C GLN A 72 -29.49 27.75 -9.83
N ALA A 73 -29.99 27.97 -8.60
CA ALA A 73 -30.22 29.32 -8.08
C ALA A 73 -28.90 30.06 -7.83
N SER A 74 -27.91 29.42 -7.18
CA SER A 74 -26.59 30.01 -6.92
C SER A 74 -25.86 30.39 -8.20
N ILE A 75 -25.92 29.54 -9.25
CA ILE A 75 -25.35 29.86 -10.57
C ILE A 75 -25.99 31.11 -11.17
N LYS A 76 -27.31 31.23 -11.12
CA LYS A 76 -28.03 32.42 -11.63
C LYS A 76 -27.68 33.69 -10.87
N GLN A 77 -27.43 33.57 -9.57
CA GLN A 77 -27.12 34.69 -8.68
C GLN A 77 -25.61 34.97 -8.58
N ASN A 78 -24.77 34.21 -9.29
CA ASN A 78 -23.31 34.27 -9.22
C ASN A 78 -22.76 34.21 -7.78
N GLN A 79 -23.38 33.36 -6.94
CA GLN A 79 -22.99 33.14 -5.56
C GLN A 79 -22.25 31.82 -5.38
N PRO A 80 -21.32 31.73 -4.41
CA PRO A 80 -20.67 30.47 -4.08
C PRO A 80 -21.71 29.45 -3.62
N LEU A 81 -21.56 28.21 -4.11
CA LEU A 81 -22.39 27.10 -3.72
C LEU A 81 -21.76 26.39 -2.52
N GLU A 82 -22.36 26.58 -1.35
CA GLU A 82 -21.98 25.87 -0.13
C GLU A 82 -22.96 24.72 0.08
N ILE A 83 -22.46 23.48 -0.07
CA ILE A 83 -23.25 22.27 0.18
C ILE A 83 -22.59 21.48 1.29
N GLU A 84 -23.35 21.27 2.37
CA GLU A 84 -23.02 20.30 3.38
C GLU A 84 -23.56 18.92 2.94
N TRP A 85 -22.66 17.97 2.71
CA TRP A 85 -23.04 16.61 2.31
C TRP A 85 -23.10 15.71 3.56
N ARG A 86 -24.30 15.52 4.10
CA ARG A 86 -24.51 14.65 5.27
C ARG A 86 -24.67 13.20 4.83
N ARG A 87 -24.28 12.27 5.70
CA ARG A 87 -24.38 10.81 5.47
C ARG A 87 -25.78 10.38 5.04
N ASP A 88 -26.81 10.87 5.73
CA ASP A 88 -28.21 10.49 5.47
C ASP A 88 -28.68 10.93 4.09
N ASP A 89 -28.30 12.15 3.66
CA ASP A 89 -28.63 12.66 2.32
C ASP A 89 -27.97 11.82 1.22
N LEU A 90 -26.72 11.40 1.45
CA LEU A 90 -25.98 10.54 0.54
C LEU A 90 -26.60 9.14 0.46
N LEU A 91 -26.96 8.52 1.59
CA LEU A 91 -27.67 7.24 1.59
C LEU A 91 -29.03 7.34 0.91
N GLN A 92 -29.78 8.42 1.14
CA GLN A 92 -31.05 8.67 0.46
C GLN A 92 -30.86 8.77 -1.06
N SER A 93 -29.75 9.36 -1.52
CA SER A 93 -29.42 9.41 -2.95
C SER A 93 -29.19 8.02 -3.55
N PHE A 94 -28.57 7.09 -2.82
CA PHE A 94 -28.46 5.69 -3.23
C PHE A 94 -29.82 4.99 -3.26
N SER A 95 -30.70 5.25 -2.30
CA SER A 95 -32.07 4.74 -2.33
C SER A 95 -32.86 5.25 -3.54
N ARG A 96 -32.71 6.54 -3.90
CA ARG A 96 -33.28 7.12 -5.13
C ARG A 96 -32.69 6.47 -6.38
N LEU A 97 -31.38 6.20 -6.37
CA LEU A 97 -30.69 5.49 -7.45
C LEU A 97 -31.20 4.06 -7.63
N ALA A 98 -31.54 3.37 -6.52
CA ALA A 98 -32.17 2.05 -6.54
C ALA A 98 -33.57 2.07 -7.18
N ALA A 99 -34.33 3.12 -6.87
CA ALA A 99 -35.71 3.29 -7.29
C ALA A 99 -35.84 3.74 -8.74
N LEU A 100 -34.83 4.42 -9.27
CA LEU A 100 -34.67 4.56 -10.72
C LEU A 100 -34.58 3.14 -11.28
N ASP A 101 -35.55 2.75 -12.11
CA ASP A 101 -35.47 1.51 -12.89
C ASP A 101 -34.35 1.64 -13.91
N THR A 102 -33.13 1.59 -13.39
CA THR A 102 -31.89 1.61 -14.12
C THR A 102 -31.62 0.21 -14.62
N ALA A 103 -32.59 -0.37 -15.35
CA ALA A 103 -32.42 -1.62 -16.08
C ALA A 103 -31.13 -1.63 -16.93
N HIS A 104 -30.57 -0.44 -17.19
CA HIS A 104 -29.38 -0.19 -17.99
C HIS A 104 -28.15 0.33 -17.24
N ALA A 105 -28.18 0.56 -15.91
CA ALA A 105 -26.99 1.03 -15.16
C ALA A 105 -26.48 -0.06 -14.20
N HIS A 106 -25.73 -0.99 -14.76
CA HIS A 106 -25.11 -2.10 -14.03
C HIS A 106 -23.92 -1.59 -13.19
N LEU A 107 -24.17 -1.25 -11.92
CA LEU A 107 -23.16 -0.71 -11.01
C LEU A 107 -22.43 -1.84 -10.25
N CYS A 108 -21.10 -1.81 -10.30
CA CYS A 108 -20.20 -2.69 -9.57
C CYS A 108 -19.33 -1.87 -8.60
N LEU A 109 -19.38 -2.21 -7.32
CA LEU A 109 -18.71 -1.53 -6.23
C LEU A 109 -17.57 -2.38 -5.69
N PHE A 110 -16.38 -1.79 -5.59
CA PHE A 110 -15.23 -2.38 -4.91
C PHE A 110 -14.84 -1.52 -3.70
N ILE A 111 -14.87 -2.09 -2.50
CA ILE A 111 -14.53 -1.37 -1.27
C ILE A 111 -13.45 -2.15 -0.52
N ASP A 112 -12.28 -1.55 -0.35
CA ASP A 112 -11.12 -2.18 0.29
C ASP A 112 -10.82 -1.51 1.64
N GLY A 113 -10.38 -2.32 2.61
CA GLY A 113 -9.94 -1.86 3.92
C GLY A 113 -11.05 -1.42 4.85
N LEU A 114 -12.17 -2.15 4.96
CA LEU A 114 -13.24 -1.76 5.90
C LEU A 114 -12.76 -1.64 7.35
N ASP A 115 -11.72 -2.38 7.74
CA ASP A 115 -11.05 -2.28 9.05
C ASP A 115 -10.24 -0.99 9.25
N GLU A 116 -10.03 -0.20 8.20
CA GLU A 116 -9.37 1.11 8.25
C GLU A 116 -10.38 2.27 8.37
N TYR A 117 -11.68 1.96 8.48
CA TYR A 117 -12.74 2.93 8.77
C TYR A 117 -12.62 3.51 10.19
N GLN A 118 -12.94 4.79 10.34
CA GLN A 118 -13.00 5.45 11.64
C GLN A 118 -14.45 5.77 12.01
N GLY A 119 -15.01 5.00 12.94
CA GLY A 119 -16.36 5.21 13.46
C GLY A 119 -16.94 3.90 14.03
N ASP A 120 -18.26 3.77 13.97
CA ASP A 120 -18.96 2.56 14.40
C ASP A 120 -18.98 1.51 13.27
N TYR A 121 -18.28 0.39 13.48
CA TYR A 121 -18.20 -0.68 12.48
C TYR A 121 -19.53 -1.39 12.24
N GLN A 122 -20.45 -1.40 13.21
CA GLN A 122 -21.80 -1.96 13.02
C GLN A 122 -22.60 -1.06 12.08
N GLU A 123 -22.52 0.25 12.27
CA GLU A 123 -23.13 1.23 11.36
C GLU A 123 -22.55 1.10 9.93
N LEU A 124 -21.23 0.90 9.80
CA LEU A 124 -20.61 0.64 8.50
C LEU A 124 -21.17 -0.62 7.84
N VAL A 125 -21.28 -1.73 8.58
CA VAL A 125 -21.88 -2.98 8.07
C VAL A 125 -23.31 -2.76 7.60
N GLU A 126 -24.12 -2.01 8.34
CA GLU A 126 -25.50 -1.64 7.96
C GLU A 126 -25.53 -0.80 6.68
N THR A 127 -24.60 0.15 6.53
CA THR A 127 -24.43 0.92 5.30
C THR A 127 -24.06 0.06 4.10
N ILE A 128 -23.09 -0.86 4.24
CA ILE A 128 -22.72 -1.81 3.18
C ILE A 128 -23.90 -2.72 2.82
N LYS A 129 -24.67 -3.19 3.80
CA LYS A 129 -25.90 -3.95 3.58
C LYS A 129 -26.96 -3.14 2.83
N THR A 130 -27.13 -1.88 3.18
CA THR A 130 -28.05 -0.96 2.48
C THR A 130 -27.66 -0.80 1.01
N LEU A 131 -26.36 -0.61 0.72
CA LEU A 131 -25.85 -0.57 -0.65
C LEU A 131 -26.06 -1.90 -1.40
N SER A 132 -26.05 -3.04 -0.70
CA SER A 132 -26.28 -4.36 -1.32
C SER A 132 -27.74 -4.60 -1.74
N LEU A 133 -28.70 -3.82 -1.22
CA LEU A 133 -30.11 -3.88 -1.64
C LEU A 133 -30.34 -3.29 -3.05
N LEU A 134 -29.37 -2.51 -3.54
CA LEU A 134 -29.37 -2.00 -4.90
C LEU A 134 -29.18 -3.17 -5.89
N LYS A 135 -29.60 -3.01 -7.15
CA LYS A 135 -29.22 -3.94 -8.24
C LYS A 135 -27.73 -3.76 -8.60
N VAL A 136 -26.83 -4.15 -7.70
CA VAL A 136 -25.38 -3.94 -7.81
C VAL A 136 -24.61 -5.23 -7.64
N LYS A 137 -23.38 -5.26 -8.17
CA LYS A 137 -22.36 -6.17 -7.68
C LYS A 137 -21.51 -5.46 -6.64
N LEU A 138 -21.23 -6.13 -5.52
CA LEU A 138 -20.48 -5.54 -4.43
C LEU A 138 -19.38 -6.52 -4.00
N CYS A 139 -18.15 -6.05 -4.01
CA CYS A 139 -16.98 -6.77 -3.53
C CYS A 139 -16.33 -5.92 -2.43
N VAL A 140 -16.30 -6.45 -1.21
CA VAL A 140 -15.69 -5.77 -0.07
C VAL A 140 -14.53 -6.59 0.48
N ALA A 141 -13.53 -5.92 1.03
CA ALA A 141 -12.38 -6.55 1.69
C ALA A 141 -12.08 -5.88 3.04
N SER A 142 -11.73 -6.72 4.01
CA SER A 142 -11.36 -6.30 5.37
C SER A 142 -10.43 -7.34 5.99
N ARG A 143 -9.79 -6.97 7.11
CA ARG A 143 -9.28 -7.95 8.07
C ARG A 143 -10.41 -8.82 8.64
N PRO A 144 -10.12 -10.04 9.13
CA PRO A 144 -11.11 -10.97 9.65
C PRO A 144 -11.57 -10.61 11.07
N TRP A 145 -12.05 -9.38 11.28
CA TRP A 145 -12.61 -8.95 12.58
C TRP A 145 -14.03 -9.50 12.75
N ASN A 146 -14.39 -9.83 14.00
CA ASN A 146 -15.68 -10.46 14.34
C ASN A 146 -16.87 -9.68 13.77
N VAL A 147 -16.88 -8.35 13.87
CA VAL A 147 -17.97 -7.49 13.35
C VAL A 147 -18.22 -7.71 11.85
N PHE A 148 -17.18 -7.91 11.04
CA PHE A 148 -17.32 -8.17 9.61
C PHE A 148 -17.65 -9.62 9.32
N GLN A 149 -17.07 -10.57 10.07
CA GLN A 149 -17.40 -11.98 9.93
C GLN A 149 -18.87 -12.26 10.27
N GLU A 150 -19.36 -11.73 11.37
CA GLU A 150 -20.75 -11.81 11.79
C GLU A 150 -21.65 -11.01 10.85
N GLY A 151 -21.24 -9.79 10.50
CA GLY A 151 -21.97 -8.89 9.62
C GLY A 151 -22.24 -9.45 8.22
N PHE A 152 -21.28 -10.21 7.66
CA PHE A 152 -21.33 -10.74 6.29
C PHE A 152 -21.36 -12.28 6.23
N ASN A 153 -21.72 -12.95 7.32
CA ASN A 153 -21.71 -14.43 7.41
C ASN A 153 -22.56 -15.15 6.34
N SER A 154 -23.59 -14.49 5.80
CA SER A 154 -24.50 -15.03 4.79
C SER A 154 -23.98 -14.85 3.35
N VAL A 155 -22.87 -14.14 3.17
CA VAL A 155 -22.31 -13.80 1.86
C VAL A 155 -21.11 -14.69 1.54
N LYS A 156 -20.92 -14.99 0.25
CA LYS A 156 -19.72 -15.70 -0.21
C LYS A 156 -18.47 -14.88 0.11
N SER A 157 -17.50 -15.49 0.78
CA SER A 157 -16.23 -14.86 1.13
C SER A 157 -15.04 -15.68 0.62
N LEU A 158 -13.92 -15.00 0.40
CA LEU A 158 -12.64 -15.62 0.05
C LEU A 158 -11.63 -15.24 1.13
N GLN A 159 -11.02 -16.24 1.74
CA GLN A 159 -9.94 -16.06 2.70
C GLN A 159 -8.61 -16.14 1.95
N MET A 160 -7.96 -14.99 1.75
CA MET A 160 -6.74 -14.93 0.92
C MET A 160 -5.61 -15.78 1.50
N GLN A 161 -5.51 -15.89 2.82
CA GLN A 161 -4.51 -16.71 3.48
C GLN A 161 -4.61 -18.20 3.10
N ASP A 162 -5.83 -18.69 2.84
CA ASP A 162 -6.08 -20.08 2.46
C ASP A 162 -5.79 -20.33 0.97
N LEU A 163 -5.77 -19.27 0.16
CA LEU A 163 -5.56 -19.32 -1.29
C LEU A 163 -4.11 -19.06 -1.71
N ASN A 164 -3.31 -18.43 -0.85
CA ASN A 164 -1.94 -18.03 -1.18
C ASN A 164 -0.93 -19.19 -1.16
N ALA A 165 -1.26 -20.34 -0.56
CA ALA A 165 -0.32 -21.44 -0.34
C ALA A 165 0.36 -21.96 -1.62
N PRO A 166 -0.34 -22.17 -2.76
CA PRO A 166 0.31 -22.60 -4.00
C PRO A 166 1.35 -21.59 -4.51
N ASP A 167 1.01 -20.30 -4.49
CA ASP A 167 1.89 -19.23 -4.98
C ASP A 167 3.11 -19.05 -4.07
N ILE A 168 2.94 -19.22 -2.76
CA ILE A 168 4.05 -19.21 -1.79
C ILE A 168 5.01 -20.36 -2.08
N ARG A 169 4.51 -21.57 -2.33
CA ARG A 169 5.36 -22.73 -2.66
C ARG A 169 6.19 -22.47 -3.92
N ILE A 170 5.57 -21.92 -4.96
CA ILE A 170 6.25 -21.55 -6.21
C ILE A 170 7.32 -20.49 -5.92
N TYR A 171 6.96 -19.42 -5.22
CA TYR A 171 7.88 -18.34 -4.88
C TYR A 171 9.11 -18.83 -4.12
N VAL A 172 8.92 -19.64 -3.07
CA VAL A 172 10.02 -20.17 -2.25
C VAL A 172 10.92 -21.07 -3.09
N LYS A 173 10.33 -21.97 -3.90
CA LYS A 173 11.08 -22.87 -4.78
C LYS A 173 11.95 -22.10 -5.77
N ASP A 174 11.37 -21.11 -6.44
CA ASP A 174 12.05 -20.33 -7.47
C ASP A 174 13.16 -19.45 -6.86
N LYS A 175 12.89 -18.82 -5.71
CA LYS A 175 13.83 -17.88 -5.08
C LYS A 175 14.91 -18.53 -4.24
N LEU A 176 14.71 -19.74 -3.71
CA LEU A 176 15.73 -20.45 -2.93
C LEU A 176 16.50 -21.51 -3.71
N PHE A 177 15.83 -22.28 -4.57
CA PHE A 177 16.43 -23.50 -5.11
C PHE A 177 16.72 -23.44 -6.62
N GLN A 178 16.10 -22.53 -7.36
CA GLN A 178 16.33 -22.40 -8.82
C GLN A 178 17.35 -21.31 -9.20
N ARG A 179 17.98 -20.64 -8.23
CA ARG A 179 18.96 -19.60 -8.54
C ARG A 179 20.33 -20.18 -8.90
N LYS A 180 20.99 -19.59 -9.88
CA LYS A 180 22.32 -20.02 -10.34
C LYS A 180 23.41 -19.89 -9.27
N ASP A 181 23.31 -18.86 -8.44
CA ASP A 181 24.29 -18.57 -7.39
C ASP A 181 24.19 -19.48 -6.17
N VAL A 182 23.18 -20.35 -6.09
CA VAL A 182 22.99 -21.32 -5.00
C VAL A 182 22.89 -22.78 -5.51
N GLN A 183 23.10 -23.00 -6.82
CA GLN A 183 23.08 -24.34 -7.44
C GLN A 183 24.17 -25.30 -6.91
N TYR A 184 25.19 -24.79 -6.21
CA TYR A 184 26.19 -25.62 -5.55
C TYR A 184 25.66 -26.34 -4.29
N LEU A 185 24.47 -25.98 -3.82
CA LEU A 185 23.83 -26.64 -2.68
C LEU A 185 23.51 -28.09 -3.02
N ARG A 186 24.10 -29.01 -2.25
CA ARG A 186 23.71 -30.43 -2.23
C ARG A 186 22.40 -30.63 -1.45
N ALA A 187 21.39 -29.79 -1.68
CA ALA A 187 20.09 -29.95 -1.06
C ALA A 187 19.41 -31.18 -1.66
N THR A 188 18.95 -32.11 -0.82
CA THR A 188 18.11 -33.21 -1.30
C THR A 188 16.72 -32.69 -1.63
N ASN A 189 15.96 -33.40 -2.48
CA ASN A 189 14.55 -33.05 -2.72
C ASN A 189 13.75 -33.00 -1.41
N THR A 190 14.05 -33.89 -0.46
CA THR A 190 13.43 -33.94 0.86
C THR A 190 13.68 -32.67 1.67
N ASP A 191 14.91 -32.14 1.66
CA ASP A 191 15.25 -30.89 2.35
C ASP A 191 14.51 -29.70 1.76
N MET A 192 14.46 -29.61 0.42
CA MET A 192 13.76 -28.55 -0.28
C MET A 192 12.27 -28.55 0.04
N ASP A 193 11.64 -29.72 -0.01
CA ASP A 193 10.22 -29.88 0.30
C ASP A 193 9.91 -29.53 1.76
N ALA A 194 10.82 -29.86 2.69
CA ALA A 194 10.68 -29.51 4.10
C ALA A 194 10.70 -27.99 4.32
N ILE A 195 11.68 -27.27 3.75
CA ILE A 195 11.73 -25.80 3.85
C ILE A 195 10.49 -25.16 3.21
N ILE A 196 10.11 -25.61 2.00
CA ILE A 196 8.94 -25.07 1.30
C ILE A 196 7.68 -25.26 2.14
N ARG A 197 7.47 -26.45 2.71
CA ARG A 197 6.33 -26.73 3.58
C ARG A 197 6.36 -25.84 4.83
N ASP A 198 7.47 -25.82 5.56
CA ASP A 198 7.61 -25.08 6.80
C ASP A 198 7.39 -23.56 6.60
N VAL A 199 7.92 -22.99 5.50
CA VAL A 199 7.69 -21.58 5.14
C VAL A 199 6.22 -21.34 4.78
N THR A 200 5.61 -22.23 4.00
CA THR A 200 4.21 -22.09 3.58
C THR A 200 3.28 -22.11 4.80
N GLU A 201 3.45 -23.08 5.70
CA GLU A 201 2.62 -23.25 6.89
C GLU A 201 2.81 -22.11 7.90
N LYS A 202 4.06 -21.76 8.24
CA LYS A 202 4.34 -20.69 9.23
C LYS A 202 3.92 -19.30 8.75
N SER A 203 3.87 -19.07 7.44
CA SER A 203 3.50 -17.77 6.89
C SER A 203 2.05 -17.36 7.16
N HIS A 204 1.16 -18.32 7.44
CA HIS A 204 -0.29 -18.09 7.48
C HIS A 204 -0.78 -17.27 6.26
N GLY A 205 -0.20 -17.52 5.08
CA GLY A 205 -0.54 -16.84 3.83
C GLY A 205 0.01 -15.40 3.69
N VAL A 206 0.80 -14.89 4.64
CA VAL A 206 1.35 -13.52 4.62
C VAL A 206 2.61 -13.46 3.75
N PHE A 207 2.46 -12.95 2.52
CA PHE A 207 3.56 -12.87 1.55
C PHE A 207 4.75 -12.00 2.00
N LEU A 208 4.51 -10.94 2.77
CA LEU A 208 5.60 -10.12 3.30
C LEU A 208 6.50 -10.93 4.25
N TRP A 209 5.90 -11.77 5.09
CA TRP A 209 6.63 -12.68 5.97
C TRP A 209 7.48 -13.66 5.14
N VAL A 210 6.88 -14.28 4.11
CA VAL A 210 7.58 -15.18 3.18
C VAL A 210 8.75 -14.48 2.52
N TYR A 211 8.56 -13.25 2.03
CA TYR A 211 9.62 -12.46 1.40
C TYR A 211 10.81 -12.24 2.35
N LEU A 212 10.55 -11.83 3.59
CA LEU A 212 11.58 -11.56 4.60
C LEU A 212 12.32 -12.84 5.02
N VAL A 213 11.60 -13.94 5.23
CA VAL A 213 12.17 -15.23 5.59
C VAL A 213 13.03 -15.79 4.47
N VAL A 214 12.52 -15.79 3.23
CA VAL A 214 13.29 -16.23 2.05
C VAL A 214 14.55 -15.38 1.89
N ARG A 215 14.48 -14.06 2.07
CA ARG A 215 15.66 -13.19 2.04
C ARG A 215 16.68 -13.57 3.11
N SER A 216 16.25 -13.88 4.33
CA SER A 216 17.18 -14.30 5.38
C SER A 216 17.78 -15.68 5.11
N LEU A 217 17.01 -16.62 4.55
CA LEU A 217 17.52 -17.92 4.13
C LEU A 217 18.57 -17.78 3.01
N ILE A 218 18.33 -16.90 2.02
CA ILE A 218 19.31 -16.55 0.98
C ILE A 218 20.61 -16.03 1.61
N GLU A 219 20.50 -15.19 2.64
CA GLU A 219 21.68 -14.66 3.31
C GLU A 219 22.44 -15.74 4.08
N GLY A 220 21.74 -16.68 4.72
CA GLY A 220 22.39 -17.87 5.30
C GLY A 220 23.14 -18.68 4.25
N LEU A 221 22.54 -18.89 3.08
CA LEU A 221 23.18 -19.58 1.96
C LEU A 221 24.46 -18.89 1.49
N ARG A 222 24.48 -17.56 1.43
CA ARG A 222 25.70 -16.80 1.09
C ARG A 222 26.82 -16.99 2.12
N HIS A 223 26.47 -17.21 3.38
CA HIS A 223 27.41 -17.56 4.44
C HIS A 223 27.77 -19.06 4.47
N SER A 224 27.39 -19.82 3.44
CA SER A 224 27.59 -21.28 3.37
C SER A 224 26.92 -22.05 4.52
N ASP A 225 25.81 -21.55 5.05
CA ASP A 225 25.01 -22.25 6.06
C ASP A 225 24.57 -23.62 5.53
N SER A 226 24.76 -24.66 6.35
CA SER A 226 24.23 -26.00 6.06
C SER A 226 22.70 -26.02 6.10
N MET A 227 22.08 -27.03 5.50
CA MET A 227 20.62 -27.20 5.54
C MET A 227 20.06 -27.24 6.97
N ILE A 228 20.80 -27.84 7.91
CA ILE A 228 20.45 -27.86 9.35
C ILE A 228 20.37 -26.44 9.91
N MET A 229 21.33 -25.59 9.53
CA MET A 229 21.37 -24.20 9.98
C MET A 229 20.24 -23.37 9.35
N LEU A 230 19.89 -23.63 8.09
CA LEU A 230 18.73 -23.00 7.44
C LEU A 230 17.41 -23.37 8.15
N HIS A 231 17.20 -24.64 8.49
CA HIS A 231 16.04 -25.07 9.28
C HIS A 231 16.03 -24.43 10.67
N LYS A 232 17.20 -24.35 11.33
CA LYS A 232 17.31 -23.68 12.64
C LYS A 232 16.91 -22.21 12.53
N ARG A 233 17.41 -21.50 11.53
CA ARG A 233 17.05 -20.10 11.21
C ARG A 233 15.56 -19.96 10.90
N LEU A 234 14.97 -20.88 10.14
CA LEU A 234 13.54 -20.86 9.84
C LEU A 234 12.67 -21.01 11.11
N ARG A 235 13.10 -21.85 12.05
CA ARG A 235 12.40 -22.08 13.31
C ARG A 235 12.39 -20.86 14.22
N THR A 236 13.44 -20.03 14.20
CA THR A 236 13.54 -18.83 15.04
C THR A 236 12.62 -17.70 14.59
N PHE A 237 12.14 -17.69 13.34
CA PHE A 237 11.20 -16.64 12.92
C PHE A 237 9.85 -16.79 13.62
N PRO A 238 9.33 -15.74 14.28
CA PRO A 238 7.98 -15.74 14.78
C PRO A 238 7.00 -15.73 13.61
N SER A 239 5.84 -16.36 13.76
CA SER A 239 4.80 -16.38 12.71
C SER A 239 4.02 -15.05 12.65
N ASP A 240 3.96 -14.32 13.76
CA ASP A 240 3.39 -12.98 13.81
C ASP A 240 4.37 -11.94 13.24
N LEU A 241 3.85 -11.03 12.42
CA LEU A 241 4.67 -10.06 11.71
C LEU A 241 5.16 -8.92 12.61
N ASN A 242 4.41 -8.55 13.65
CA ASN A 242 4.84 -7.53 14.61
C ASN A 242 5.97 -8.08 15.49
N ASP A 243 5.83 -9.31 15.98
CA ASP A 243 6.92 -9.98 16.69
C ASP A 243 8.17 -10.09 15.82
N PHE A 244 7.98 -10.39 14.52
CA PHE A 244 9.10 -10.44 13.58
C PHE A 244 9.77 -9.06 13.44
N PHE A 245 9.00 -7.99 13.31
CA PHE A 245 9.59 -6.65 13.27
C PHE A 245 10.31 -6.29 14.57
N ARG A 246 9.78 -6.69 15.75
CA ARG A 246 10.47 -6.51 17.04
C ARG A 246 11.81 -7.23 17.04
N ASP A 247 11.87 -8.47 16.57
CA ASP A 247 13.12 -9.23 16.47
C ASP A 247 14.13 -8.56 15.54
N ILE A 248 13.69 -8.02 14.39
CA ILE A 248 14.55 -7.26 13.48
C ILE A 248 15.12 -6.03 14.19
N LEU A 249 14.27 -5.24 14.85
CA LEU A 249 14.71 -4.04 15.58
C LEU A 249 15.65 -4.38 16.74
N ALA A 250 15.38 -5.46 17.48
CA ALA A 250 16.23 -5.92 18.58
C ALA A 250 17.61 -6.40 18.09
N SER A 251 17.68 -6.98 16.89
CA SER A 251 18.92 -7.44 16.25
C SER A 251 19.82 -6.32 15.73
N LEU A 252 19.34 -5.07 15.72
CA LEU A 252 20.13 -3.92 15.28
C LEU A 252 21.30 -3.67 16.22
N ASP A 253 22.47 -3.46 15.63
CA ASP A 253 23.67 -3.05 16.35
C ASP A 253 23.37 -1.76 17.15
N PRO A 254 23.59 -1.76 18.48
CA PRO A 254 23.36 -0.61 19.33
C PRO A 254 23.94 0.70 18.79
N ILE A 255 25.09 0.67 18.11
CA ILE A 255 25.74 1.87 17.59
C ILE A 255 24.91 2.57 16.49
N TYR A 256 24.08 1.82 15.76
CA TYR A 256 23.27 2.35 14.66
C TYR A 256 21.81 2.64 15.04
N ARG A 257 21.37 2.32 16.27
CA ARG A 257 19.95 2.43 16.65
C ARG A 257 19.41 3.85 16.52
N ASN A 258 20.15 4.86 16.98
CA ASN A 258 19.72 6.25 16.88
C ASN A 258 19.58 6.70 15.41
N LYS A 259 20.58 6.39 14.57
CA LYS A 259 20.54 6.70 13.13
C LYS A 259 19.40 5.97 12.42
N THR A 260 19.13 4.73 12.82
CA THR A 260 18.03 3.92 12.28
C THR A 260 16.68 4.50 12.68
N ALA A 261 16.50 4.87 13.95
CA ALA A 261 15.29 5.49 14.46
C ALA A 261 15.01 6.83 13.74
N GLN A 262 16.03 7.68 13.58
CA GLN A 262 15.91 8.93 12.84
C GLN A 262 15.51 8.68 11.38
N THR A 263 16.12 7.70 10.71
CA THR A 263 15.76 7.30 9.34
C THR A 263 14.29 6.88 9.24
N PHE A 264 13.80 6.05 10.17
CA PHE A 264 12.40 5.64 10.20
C PHE A 264 11.46 6.81 10.47
N GLN A 265 11.76 7.66 11.46
CA GLN A 265 10.93 8.83 11.80
C GLN A 265 10.84 9.81 10.64
N MET A 266 11.95 10.09 9.96
CA MET A 266 11.98 10.96 8.79
C MET A 266 11.18 10.37 7.62
N THR A 267 11.29 9.05 7.39
CA THR A 267 10.52 8.36 6.36
C THR A 267 9.01 8.40 6.68
N LEU A 268 8.61 8.17 7.94
CA LEU A 268 7.23 8.29 8.41
C LEU A 268 6.68 9.70 8.21
N ALA A 269 7.42 10.71 8.68
CA ALA A 269 7.03 12.11 8.54
C ALA A 269 6.85 12.49 7.06
N SER A 270 7.79 12.12 6.19
CA SER A 270 7.67 12.42 4.75
C SER A 270 6.49 11.74 4.05
N SER A 271 5.95 10.69 4.65
CA SER A 271 4.79 9.95 4.14
C SER A 271 3.45 10.52 4.64
N ASP A 272 3.46 11.46 5.60
CA ASP A 272 2.24 12.05 6.18
C ASP A 272 1.49 12.91 5.13
N PRO A 273 0.24 12.56 4.78
CA PRO A 273 -0.58 13.35 3.86
C PRO A 273 -0.82 14.79 4.30
N ARG A 274 -0.74 15.10 5.60
CA ARG A 274 -0.93 16.45 6.15
C ARG A 274 0.20 17.40 5.76
N LEU A 275 1.38 16.88 5.46
CA LEU A 275 2.52 17.69 5.01
C LEU A 275 2.47 18.01 3.50
N ARG A 276 1.45 17.53 2.77
CA ARG A 276 1.23 17.83 1.34
C ARG A 276 0.72 19.26 1.06
N VAL A 277 0.52 20.08 2.09
CA VAL A 277 -0.12 21.40 1.97
C VAL A 277 0.75 22.43 1.23
N LEU A 278 2.08 22.21 1.14
CA LEU A 278 3.00 23.19 0.52
C LEU A 278 3.45 22.83 -0.91
N SER A 279 3.27 21.58 -1.38
CA SER A 279 3.56 21.21 -2.77
C SER A 279 2.74 20.01 -3.22
N ASN A 280 2.23 20.04 -4.46
CA ASN A 280 1.42 18.97 -5.07
C ASN A 280 2.19 17.67 -5.37
N THR A 281 3.41 17.53 -4.86
CA THR A 281 4.24 16.33 -4.98
C THR A 281 4.59 15.81 -3.60
N PRO A 282 4.38 14.51 -3.31
CA PRO A 282 4.90 13.94 -2.07
C PRO A 282 6.43 14.10 -2.06
N SER A 283 6.94 14.86 -1.08
CA SER A 283 8.37 15.03 -0.83
C SER A 283 8.94 13.75 -0.21
N ARG A 284 8.84 12.62 -0.92
CA ARG A 284 9.49 11.38 -0.49
C ARG A 284 10.97 11.65 -0.34
N LEU A 285 11.52 11.30 0.80
CA LEU A 285 12.94 11.48 1.04
C LEU A 285 13.74 10.61 0.08
N THR A 286 14.94 11.08 -0.22
CA THR A 286 15.82 10.43 -1.18
C THR A 286 17.05 9.90 -0.46
N THR A 287 17.75 8.95 -1.06
CA THR A 287 19.06 8.50 -0.58
C THR A 287 20.01 9.67 -0.39
N LEU A 288 19.95 10.69 -1.25
CA LEU A 288 20.73 11.91 -1.10
C LEU A 288 20.34 12.70 0.17
N THR A 289 19.04 12.80 0.47
CA THR A 289 18.57 13.46 1.70
C THR A 289 19.08 12.73 2.95
N HIS A 290 18.97 11.39 2.97
CA HIS A 290 19.51 10.58 4.07
C HIS A 290 21.02 10.67 4.17
N TRP A 291 21.73 10.82 3.04
CA TRP A 291 23.17 11.08 3.06
C TRP A 291 23.49 12.36 3.84
N TYR A 292 22.86 13.48 3.47
CA TYR A 292 23.09 14.75 4.15
C TYR A 292 22.69 14.73 5.62
N LEU A 293 21.59 14.05 5.98
CA LEU A 293 21.19 13.90 7.39
C LEU A 293 22.29 13.20 8.21
N ASP A 294 22.86 12.12 7.68
CA ASP A 294 23.98 11.42 8.33
C ASP A 294 25.21 12.32 8.51
N GLU A 295 25.57 13.12 7.50
CA GLU A 295 26.73 13.99 7.57
C GLU A 295 26.50 15.18 8.51
N LEU A 296 25.27 15.71 8.59
CA LEU A 296 24.91 16.81 9.50
C LEU A 296 24.96 16.37 10.96
N ASP A 297 24.57 15.13 11.25
CA ASP A 297 24.68 14.55 12.58
C ASP A 297 26.15 14.41 13.03
N GLU A 298 27.07 14.14 12.09
CA GLU A 298 28.50 14.02 12.37
C GLU A 298 29.23 15.36 12.34
N SER A 299 28.71 16.34 11.60
CA SER A 299 29.29 17.67 11.41
C SER A 299 28.20 18.73 11.29
N PRO A 300 27.75 19.32 12.41
CA PRO A 300 26.67 20.33 12.40
C PRO A 300 26.98 21.56 11.54
N ASP A 301 28.27 21.94 11.44
CA ASP A 301 28.73 23.08 10.64
C ASP A 301 28.96 22.75 9.16
N LEU A 302 28.59 21.54 8.71
CA LEU A 302 28.74 21.11 7.32
C LEU A 302 28.09 22.10 6.35
N VAL A 303 26.91 22.62 6.68
CA VAL A 303 26.21 23.61 5.84
C VAL A 303 27.03 24.89 5.67
N LEU A 304 27.77 25.29 6.70
CA LEU A 304 28.58 26.51 6.69
C LEU A 304 29.88 26.34 5.89
N SER A 305 30.37 25.10 5.77
CA SER A 305 31.60 24.75 5.07
C SER A 305 31.38 24.27 3.63
N MET A 306 30.13 24.03 3.21
CA MET A 306 29.83 23.51 1.90
C MET A 306 30.17 24.48 0.76
N PRO A 307 30.77 23.99 -0.34
CA PRO A 307 30.99 24.80 -1.53
C PRO A 307 29.67 25.41 -2.04
N ARG A 308 29.70 26.70 -2.40
CA ARG A 308 28.51 27.41 -2.90
C ARG A 308 28.17 27.09 -4.37
N HIS A 309 28.90 26.19 -5.01
CA HIS A 309 28.62 25.72 -6.36
C HIS A 309 27.82 24.41 -6.33
N GLY A 310 27.09 24.11 -7.41
CA GLY A 310 26.39 22.84 -7.55
C GLY A 310 27.33 21.64 -7.39
N VAL A 311 26.85 20.59 -6.73
CA VAL A 311 27.55 19.30 -6.63
C VAL A 311 27.50 18.63 -8.00
N ASP A 312 28.63 18.13 -8.49
CA ASP A 312 28.66 17.45 -9.78
C ASP A 312 27.90 16.10 -9.70
N ALA A 313 27.44 15.66 -10.86
CA ALA A 313 26.62 14.47 -11.00
C ALA A 313 27.27 13.17 -10.49
N ARG A 314 28.60 13.02 -10.60
CA ARG A 314 29.27 11.79 -10.15
C ARG A 314 29.30 11.75 -8.63
N THR A 315 29.58 12.88 -8.01
CA THR A 315 29.53 13.03 -6.55
C THR A 315 28.13 12.78 -6.00
N ILE A 316 27.07 13.25 -6.68
CA ILE A 316 25.68 12.95 -6.29
C ILE A 316 25.39 11.44 -6.29
N VAL A 317 25.84 10.72 -7.33
CA VAL A 317 25.66 9.27 -7.42
C VAL A 317 26.43 8.56 -6.29
N GLN A 318 27.66 9.00 -6.00
CA GLN A 318 28.46 8.47 -4.89
C GLN A 318 27.76 8.64 -3.53
N TYR A 319 27.22 9.83 -3.25
CA TYR A 319 26.47 10.09 -2.01
C TYR A 319 25.22 9.22 -1.91
N SER A 320 24.48 9.10 -3.02
CA SER A 320 23.31 8.23 -3.09
C SER A 320 23.67 6.76 -2.84
N ASP A 321 24.74 6.25 -3.43
CA ASP A 321 25.17 4.85 -3.24
C ASP A 321 25.67 4.59 -1.83
N ALA A 322 26.43 5.52 -1.24
CA ALA A 322 26.85 5.42 0.17
C ALA A 322 25.65 5.39 1.11
N ALA A 323 24.66 6.28 0.94
CA ALA A 323 23.44 6.24 1.74
C ALA A 323 22.62 4.97 1.52
N ARG A 324 22.60 4.43 0.29
CA ARG A 324 21.92 3.16 -0.01
C ARG A 324 22.52 2.00 0.76
N GLU A 325 23.84 1.94 0.88
CA GLU A 325 24.53 0.93 1.70
C GLU A 325 24.22 1.13 3.19
N ARG A 326 24.37 2.36 3.70
CA ARG A 326 24.04 2.70 5.09
C ARG A 326 22.61 2.32 5.46
N ILE A 327 21.62 2.67 4.63
CA ILE A 327 20.21 2.33 4.88
C ILE A 327 19.99 0.82 4.86
N ASN A 328 20.55 0.09 3.89
CA ASN A 328 20.40 -1.36 3.80
C ASN A 328 20.94 -2.07 5.05
N ASP A 329 22.12 -1.67 5.52
CA ASP A 329 22.77 -2.30 6.67
C ASP A 329 22.06 -1.99 7.99
N ARG A 330 21.67 -0.72 8.17
CA ARG A 330 21.08 -0.22 9.42
C ARG A 330 19.59 -0.56 9.55
N CYS A 331 18.84 -0.54 8.46
CA CYS A 331 17.39 -0.76 8.49
C CYS A 331 17.00 -2.23 8.20
N LYS A 332 17.97 -3.11 7.95
CA LYS A 332 17.79 -4.57 7.74
C LYS A 332 16.70 -4.92 6.72
N GLY A 333 16.51 -4.07 5.70
CA GLY A 333 15.53 -4.28 4.64
C GLY A 333 14.09 -3.89 4.96
N LEU A 334 13.85 -3.17 6.08
CA LEU A 334 12.54 -2.58 6.39
C LEU A 334 12.23 -1.35 5.52
N LEU A 335 13.25 -0.78 4.87
CA LEU A 335 13.12 0.26 3.85
C LEU A 335 13.48 -0.29 2.46
N GLU A 336 12.77 0.21 1.46
CA GLU A 336 13.04 -0.02 0.04
C GLU A 336 13.52 1.27 -0.61
N MET A 337 14.43 1.12 -1.57
CA MET A 337 15.02 2.22 -2.33
C MET A 337 14.69 2.06 -3.79
N THR A 338 13.78 2.89 -4.30
CA THR A 338 13.34 2.85 -5.70
C THR A 338 14.15 3.84 -6.53
N PRO A 339 14.98 3.38 -7.50
CA PRO A 339 15.76 4.27 -8.34
C PRO A 339 14.85 5.21 -9.14
N LYS A 340 15.19 6.48 -9.17
CA LYS A 340 14.56 7.46 -10.06
C LYS A 340 15.63 8.17 -10.88
N ARG A 341 15.25 8.50 -12.10
CA ARG A 341 16.10 9.24 -13.04
C ARG A 341 15.85 10.72 -12.83
N TYR A 342 16.90 11.47 -12.46
CA TYR A 342 16.81 12.90 -12.17
C TYR A 342 17.58 13.77 -13.17
N GLY A 343 18.18 13.18 -14.21
CA GLY A 343 18.82 13.94 -15.27
C GLY A 343 19.47 13.08 -16.35
N ILE A 344 19.81 13.71 -17.47
CA ILE A 344 20.59 13.14 -18.57
C ILE A 344 21.83 14.03 -18.75
N MET A 345 23.03 13.52 -18.50
CA MET A 345 24.25 14.20 -18.92
C MET A 345 24.66 13.77 -20.33
N LYS A 346 24.85 14.75 -21.22
CA LYS A 346 25.53 14.56 -22.52
C LYS A 346 27.02 14.86 -22.35
N THR A 347 27.88 13.93 -22.71
CA THR A 347 29.33 14.13 -22.84
C THR A 347 29.69 14.37 -24.32
N GLU A 348 30.81 15.06 -24.58
CA GLU A 348 31.31 15.38 -25.93
C GLU A 348 31.57 14.14 -26.81
N LYS A 349 31.69 12.94 -26.23
CA LYS A 349 31.99 11.68 -26.95
C LYS A 349 30.80 10.73 -27.13
N GLY A 350 29.58 11.14 -26.77
CA GLY A 350 28.37 10.33 -26.96
C GLY A 350 28.07 9.34 -25.82
N THR A 351 26.90 9.57 -25.19
CA THR A 351 26.14 8.75 -24.21
C THR A 351 26.80 8.39 -22.86
N THR A 352 26.12 8.29 -21.70
CA THR A 352 24.94 8.92 -21.09
C THR A 352 25.08 8.64 -19.59
N PHE A 353 25.37 9.63 -18.74
CA PHE A 353 25.24 9.40 -17.29
C PHE A 353 23.85 9.86 -16.88
N VAL A 354 23.00 8.91 -16.51
CA VAL A 354 21.72 9.20 -15.87
C VAL A 354 22.02 9.44 -14.40
N THR A 355 21.92 10.68 -13.93
CA THR A 355 21.95 10.92 -12.48
C THR A 355 20.78 10.19 -11.87
N TYR A 356 21.06 9.22 -11.00
CA TYR A 356 20.05 8.54 -10.22
C TYR A 356 20.32 8.73 -8.74
N TRP A 357 19.25 8.99 -8.02
CA TRP A 357 19.16 8.70 -6.60
C TRP A 357 17.86 7.94 -6.38
N SER A 358 17.69 7.35 -5.21
CA SER A 358 16.51 6.51 -4.94
C SER A 358 15.57 7.24 -4.00
N HIS A 359 14.27 7.11 -4.23
CA HIS A 359 13.31 7.40 -3.17
C HIS A 359 13.40 6.31 -2.11
N VAL A 360 13.35 6.72 -0.86
CA VAL A 360 13.35 5.84 0.30
C VAL A 360 11.92 5.77 0.81
N ASP A 361 11.37 4.56 0.87
CA ASP A 361 10.03 4.28 1.41
C ASP A 361 10.10 3.02 2.29
N PHE A 362 9.07 2.78 3.09
CA PHE A 362 8.92 1.49 3.76
C PHE A 362 8.74 0.36 2.74
N LEU A 363 9.41 -0.77 2.99
CA LEU A 363 9.26 -1.98 2.17
C LEU A 363 7.78 -2.39 2.04
N HIS A 364 7.02 -2.21 3.11
CA HIS A 364 5.59 -2.47 3.11
C HIS A 364 4.89 -1.55 4.12
N ARG A 365 3.62 -1.21 3.83
CA ARG A 365 2.79 -0.36 4.70
C ARG A 365 2.75 -0.86 6.15
N THR A 366 2.67 -2.17 6.35
CA THR A 366 2.63 -2.78 7.70
C THR A 366 3.84 -2.45 8.56
N VAL A 367 5.01 -2.18 7.97
CA VAL A 367 6.19 -1.71 8.73
C VAL A 367 5.92 -0.32 9.29
N ALA A 368 5.36 0.57 8.48
CA ALA A 368 5.01 1.92 8.90
C ALA A 368 3.91 1.91 9.98
N ASP A 369 2.89 1.07 9.80
CA ASP A 369 1.79 0.91 10.76
C ASP A 369 2.31 0.37 12.11
N PHE A 370 3.24 -0.59 12.07
CA PHE A 370 3.88 -1.14 13.27
C PHE A 370 4.64 -0.09 14.06
N LEU A 371 5.46 0.74 13.40
CA LEU A 371 6.23 1.81 14.04
C LEU A 371 5.39 2.93 14.65
N GLU A 372 4.09 3.02 14.32
CA GLU A 372 3.15 3.98 14.89
C GLU A 372 2.35 3.39 16.07
N THR A 373 2.55 2.11 16.41
CA THR A 373 1.92 1.50 17.59
C THR A 373 2.52 2.07 18.87
N LYS A 374 1.71 2.18 19.95
CA LYS A 374 2.13 2.78 21.23
C LYS A 374 3.23 2.00 21.96
N ASP A 375 3.48 0.77 21.55
CA ASP A 375 4.37 -0.19 22.20
C ASP A 375 5.79 -0.21 21.60
N ILE A 376 6.13 0.81 20.81
CA ILE A 376 7.41 1.02 20.10
C ILE A 376 7.81 2.47 20.25
#